data_AF-A0A6P5AFN7-F1
#
_entry.id   AF-A0A6P5AFN7-F1
#
_cell.length_a   1.000
_cell.length_b   1.000
_cell.length_c   1.000
_cell.angle_alpha   90.00
_cell.angle_beta   90.00
_cell.angle_gamma   90.00
#
_symmetry.space_group_name_H-M   'P 1'
#
loop_
_entity.id
_entity.type
_entity.pdbx_description
1 polymer ?
#
loop_
_entity_poly.entity_id
_entity_poly.type
_entity_poly.pdbx_seq_one_letter_code
_entity_poly.pdbx_strand_id
1 'polypeptide(L)'
;MAEIYNNRRHAGSFEHFLLSQASAVLPTKQEIIDEVDETEARVWLRQYNDELRKRKTSLMEASWAHSTDMNPATAAAAIQANNHVHEWKLKKLKEARRFTPAAYSEDLRRQFWLMSLDGTPEDSNDLRQMSKLTNDIESLYSTGKACREENENEVCHPLEPDLEHIFATSRDYDELRWAWLGFRDAVGPAMREKFARLVELKNSGAQEHGEKKYTFDEG
;
A
#
# COMPACT_ATOMS: atom_id res chain seq x y z
N MET A 1 27.79 94.33 12.78
CA MET A 1 26.51 94.80 13.33
C MET A 1 25.73 93.56 13.74
N ALA A 2 26.01 92.97 14.91
CA ALA A 2 25.28 93.15 16.19
C ALA A 2 23.92 92.40 16.14
N GLU A 3 23.49 91.45 16.99
CA GLU A 3 23.68 91.01 18.40
C GLU A 3 23.22 89.52 18.49
N ILE A 4 23.83 88.56 19.21
CA ILE A 4 23.92 88.28 20.67
C ILE A 4 22.64 87.64 21.30
N TYR A 5 22.81 86.36 21.72
CA TYR A 5 22.19 85.57 22.82
C TYR A 5 20.72 85.11 22.77
N ASN A 6 20.46 83.79 22.93
CA ASN A 6 20.37 83.20 24.27
C ASN A 6 20.47 81.66 24.28
N ASN A 7 21.04 81.17 25.39
CA ASN A 7 21.48 79.82 25.70
C ASN A 7 20.43 79.12 26.56
N ARG A 8 20.05 77.86 26.26
CA ARG A 8 19.60 76.90 27.29
C ARG A 8 19.85 75.46 26.85
N ARG A 9 20.70 74.81 27.64
CA ARG A 9 21.03 73.39 27.63
C ARG A 9 19.78 72.54 27.91
N HIS A 10 19.65 71.41 27.21
CA HIS A 10 19.33 70.14 27.87
C HIS A 10 19.97 69.00 27.08
N ALA A 11 20.86 68.29 27.77
CA ALA A 11 21.46 67.04 27.34
C ALA A 11 20.40 65.94 27.28
N GLY A 12 20.52 64.99 26.34
CA GLY A 12 19.71 63.78 26.37
C GLY A 12 19.75 62.96 25.09
N SER A 13 20.55 61.90 25.14
CA SER A 13 20.41 60.63 24.41
C SER A 13 20.52 60.63 22.88
N PHE A 14 21.76 60.39 22.44
CA PHE A 14 22.01 59.49 21.33
C PHE A 14 21.47 58.08 21.65
N GLU A 15 21.19 57.32 20.59
CA GLU A 15 20.94 55.88 20.54
C GLU A 15 19.57 55.38 21.04
N HIS A 16 18.73 54.96 20.08
CA HIS A 16 18.08 53.65 20.08
C HIS A 16 17.38 53.41 18.73
N PHE A 17 18.18 53.18 17.69
CA PHE A 17 17.72 52.43 16.52
C PHE A 17 18.20 51.00 16.74
N LEU A 18 17.43 50.20 17.48
CA LEU A 18 17.70 48.78 17.64
C LEU A 18 17.41 48.09 16.31
N LEU A 19 18.46 47.91 15.51
CA LEU A 19 18.53 46.86 14.50
C LEU A 19 18.24 45.53 15.20
N SER A 20 17.05 44.99 15.00
CA SER A 20 16.77 43.57 15.22
C SER A 20 17.63 42.79 14.23
N GLN A 21 18.88 42.52 14.59
CA GLN A 21 19.70 41.54 13.92
C GLN A 21 19.04 40.19 14.17
N ALA A 22 18.19 39.75 13.23
CA ALA A 22 17.94 38.33 13.08
C ALA A 22 19.29 37.70 12.75
N SER A 23 19.99 37.15 13.74
CA SER A 23 21.11 36.27 13.47
C SER A 23 20.58 35.11 12.64
N ALA A 24 20.85 35.15 11.33
CA ALA A 24 20.69 33.99 10.47
C ALA A 24 21.68 32.94 10.99
N VAL A 25 21.16 31.98 11.75
CA VAL A 25 21.92 30.78 12.12
C VAL A 25 22.22 30.07 10.80
N LEU A 26 23.51 29.96 10.47
CA LEU A 26 23.92 29.24 9.27
C LEU A 26 23.56 27.76 9.43
N PRO A 27 23.02 27.13 8.37
CA PRO A 27 22.65 25.73 8.44
C PRO A 27 23.88 24.87 8.70
N THR A 28 23.68 23.80 9.46
CA THR A 28 24.71 22.81 9.71
C THR A 28 25.05 22.04 8.42
N LYS A 29 26.23 21.43 8.39
CA LYS A 29 26.62 20.56 7.26
C LYS A 29 25.58 19.44 7.02
N GLN A 30 24.96 18.93 8.08
CA GLN A 30 23.94 17.88 7.96
C GLN A 30 22.65 18.42 7.34
N GLU A 31 22.18 19.60 7.77
CA GLU A 31 21.00 20.23 7.18
C GLU A 31 21.16 20.51 5.68
N ILE A 32 22.36 20.90 5.24
CA ILE A 32 22.65 21.07 3.80
C ILE A 32 22.60 19.73 3.06
N ILE A 33 23.14 18.66 3.65
CA ILE A 33 23.10 17.31 3.07
C ILE A 33 21.64 16.83 2.93
N ASP A 34 20.84 17.03 3.97
CA ASP A 34 19.44 16.61 4.00
C ASP A 34 18.59 17.41 3.00
N GLU A 35 18.85 18.71 2.82
CA GLU A 35 18.17 19.55 1.83
C GLU A 35 18.49 19.13 0.38
N VAL A 36 19.76 18.80 0.11
CA VAL A 36 20.19 18.29 -1.20
C VAL A 36 19.54 16.92 -1.47
N ASP A 37 19.57 16.02 -0.48
CA ASP A 37 18.94 14.70 -0.56
C ASP A 37 17.43 14.81 -0.78
N GLU A 38 16.73 15.71 -0.07
CA GLU A 38 15.30 15.97 -0.25
C GLU A 38 15.00 16.47 -1.67
N THR A 39 15.83 17.37 -2.19
CA THR A 39 15.67 17.91 -3.55
C THR A 39 15.80 16.83 -4.60
N GLU A 40 16.79 15.94 -4.48
CA GLU A 40 16.95 14.77 -5.34
C GLU A 40 15.78 13.79 -5.20
N ALA A 41 15.33 13.53 -3.97
CA ALA A 41 14.21 12.65 -3.66
C ALA A 41 12.93 13.12 -4.34
N ARG A 42 12.66 14.44 -4.36
CA ARG A 42 11.52 15.02 -5.08
C ARG A 42 11.58 14.80 -6.58
N VAL A 43 12.76 14.95 -7.19
CA VAL A 43 12.95 14.70 -8.63
C VAL A 43 12.69 13.23 -8.94
N TRP A 44 13.30 12.34 -8.17
CA TRP A 44 13.14 10.90 -8.34
C TRP A 44 11.68 10.47 -8.14
N LEU A 45 11.00 10.99 -7.11
CA LEU A 45 9.61 10.63 -6.81
C LEU A 45 8.64 11.09 -7.91
N ARG A 46 8.88 12.25 -8.53
CA ARG A 46 8.10 12.67 -9.71
C ARG A 46 8.24 11.67 -10.86
N GLN A 47 9.47 11.25 -11.17
CA GLN A 47 9.73 10.25 -12.20
C GLN A 47 9.07 8.90 -11.86
N TYR A 48 9.20 8.47 -10.61
CA TYR A 48 8.52 7.27 -10.09
C TYR A 48 7.01 7.35 -10.31
N ASN A 49 6.36 8.46 -9.94
CA ASN A 49 4.92 8.63 -10.07
C ASN A 49 4.46 8.64 -11.54
N ASP A 50 5.22 9.27 -12.44
CA ASP A 50 4.91 9.30 -13.87
C ASP A 50 5.04 7.92 -14.53
N GLU A 51 6.07 7.16 -14.17
CA GLU A 51 6.24 5.78 -14.62
C GLU A 51 5.18 4.85 -14.03
N LEU A 52 4.89 4.98 -12.72
CA LEU A 52 3.87 4.20 -12.03
C LEU A 52 2.51 4.39 -12.69
N ARG A 53 2.14 5.64 -13.04
CA ARG A 53 0.86 5.94 -13.70
C ARG A 53 0.73 5.16 -15.01
N LYS A 54 1.74 5.22 -15.89
CA LYS A 54 1.72 4.51 -17.19
C LYS A 54 1.59 3.00 -16.99
N ARG A 55 2.36 2.44 -16.07
CA ARG A 55 2.38 1.00 -15.79
C ARG A 55 1.07 0.52 -15.16
N LYS A 56 0.51 1.31 -14.24
CA LYS A 56 -0.79 1.01 -13.63
C LYS A 56 -1.93 1.14 -14.64
N THR A 57 -1.89 2.08 -15.58
CA THR A 57 -2.87 2.14 -16.67
C THR A 57 -2.88 0.82 -17.45
N SER A 58 -1.73 0.34 -17.92
CA SER A 58 -1.67 -0.93 -18.66
C SER A 58 -2.11 -2.14 -17.82
N LEU A 59 -1.79 -2.16 -16.52
CA LEU A 59 -2.31 -3.19 -15.60
C LEU A 59 -3.83 -3.14 -15.48
N MET A 60 -4.41 -1.95 -15.31
CA MET A 60 -5.86 -1.78 -15.17
C MET A 60 -6.59 -2.15 -16.47
N GLU A 61 -6.03 -1.82 -17.63
CA GLU A 61 -6.58 -2.25 -18.93
C GLU A 61 -6.60 -3.78 -19.06
N ALA A 62 -5.50 -4.46 -18.71
CA ALA A 62 -5.44 -5.93 -18.76
C ALA A 62 -6.39 -6.59 -17.74
N SER A 63 -6.48 -6.04 -16.53
CA SER A 63 -7.41 -6.52 -15.49
C SER A 63 -8.87 -6.30 -15.88
N TRP A 64 -9.19 -5.14 -16.48
CA TRP A 64 -10.52 -4.85 -17.01
C TRP A 64 -10.90 -5.83 -18.12
N ALA A 65 -10.01 -6.05 -19.09
CA ALA A 65 -10.25 -7.00 -20.18
C ALA A 65 -10.57 -8.41 -19.66
N HIS A 66 -9.84 -8.89 -18.64
CA HIS A 66 -10.14 -10.17 -18.00
C HIS A 66 -11.49 -10.18 -17.26
N SER A 67 -11.81 -9.10 -16.56
CA SER A 67 -13.07 -9.00 -15.80
C SER A 67 -14.30 -8.96 -16.70
N THR A 68 -14.18 -8.37 -17.90
CA THR A 68 -15.28 -8.27 -18.87
C THR A 68 -15.36 -9.45 -19.84
N ASP A 69 -14.26 -10.17 -20.06
CA ASP A 69 -14.17 -11.35 -20.91
C ASP A 69 -13.21 -12.38 -20.29
N MET A 70 -13.77 -13.25 -19.46
CA MET A 70 -13.01 -14.20 -18.65
C MET A 70 -12.63 -15.43 -19.47
N ASN A 71 -11.39 -15.48 -19.95
CA ASN A 71 -10.83 -16.61 -20.68
C ASN A 71 -9.32 -16.80 -20.37
N PRO A 72 -8.70 -17.94 -20.77
CA PRO A 72 -7.30 -18.22 -20.43
C PRO A 72 -6.29 -17.18 -20.95
N ALA A 73 -6.57 -16.55 -22.09
CA ALA A 73 -5.67 -15.56 -22.67
C ALA A 73 -5.73 -14.24 -21.89
N THR A 74 -6.94 -13.77 -21.54
CA THR A 74 -7.11 -12.54 -20.73
C THR A 74 -6.58 -12.73 -19.31
N ALA A 75 -6.76 -13.92 -18.73
CA ALA A 75 -6.17 -14.29 -17.44
C ALA A 75 -4.64 -14.20 -17.48
N ALA A 76 -4.01 -14.82 -18.48
CA ALA A 76 -2.55 -14.79 -18.64
C ALA A 76 -2.02 -13.36 -18.83
N ALA A 77 -2.71 -12.54 -19.62
CA ALA A 77 -2.34 -11.14 -19.85
C ALA A 77 -2.44 -10.30 -18.57
N ALA A 78 -3.51 -10.44 -17.79
CA ALA A 78 -3.68 -9.75 -16.52
C ALA A 78 -2.60 -10.14 -15.49
N ILE A 79 -2.29 -11.43 -15.39
CA ILE A 79 -1.22 -11.95 -14.52
C ILE A 79 0.15 -11.39 -14.95
N GLN A 80 0.46 -11.41 -16.25
CA GLN A 80 1.73 -10.87 -16.76
C GLN A 80 1.86 -9.37 -16.48
N ALA A 81 0.82 -8.58 -16.73
CA ALA A 81 0.81 -7.15 -16.44
C ALA A 81 1.03 -6.88 -14.95
N ASN A 82 0.39 -7.67 -14.08
CA ASN A 82 0.54 -7.52 -12.63
C ASN A 82 1.98 -7.81 -12.20
N ASN A 83 2.56 -8.91 -12.67
CA ASN A 83 3.94 -9.30 -12.37
C ASN A 83 4.93 -8.23 -12.82
N HIS A 84 4.78 -7.67 -14.02
CA HIS A 84 5.65 -6.60 -14.52
C HIS A 84 5.59 -5.32 -13.66
N VAL A 85 4.41 -4.95 -13.15
CA VAL A 85 4.29 -3.81 -12.24
C VAL A 85 4.99 -4.11 -10.91
N HIS A 86 4.78 -5.30 -10.34
CA HIS A 86 5.42 -5.70 -9.07
C HIS A 86 6.95 -5.76 -9.19
N GLU A 87 7.48 -6.41 -10.23
CA GLU A 87 8.93 -6.48 -10.48
C GLU A 87 9.56 -5.09 -10.61
N TRP A 88 8.90 -4.18 -11.32
CA TRP A 88 9.37 -2.80 -11.43
C TRP A 88 9.28 -2.07 -10.08
N LYS A 89 8.18 -2.25 -9.33
CA LYS A 89 8.01 -1.62 -8.01
C LYS A 89 9.09 -2.08 -7.03
N LEU A 90 9.41 -3.38 -6.99
CA LEU A 90 10.50 -3.91 -6.15
C LEU A 90 11.85 -3.29 -6.50
N LYS A 91 12.17 -3.12 -7.79
CA LYS A 91 13.40 -2.40 -8.21
C LYS A 91 13.41 -0.96 -7.71
N LYS A 92 12.28 -0.25 -7.82
CA LYS A 92 12.15 1.13 -7.34
C LYS A 92 12.22 1.25 -5.83
N LEU A 93 11.69 0.30 -5.07
CA LEU A 93 11.86 0.27 -3.61
C LEU A 93 13.32 0.10 -3.21
N LYS A 94 14.10 -0.72 -3.93
CA LYS A 94 15.54 -0.84 -3.72
C LYS A 94 16.28 0.47 -4.04
N GLU A 95 15.95 1.13 -5.14
CA GLU A 95 16.49 2.46 -5.47
C GLU A 95 16.16 3.49 -4.38
N ALA A 96 14.94 3.44 -3.84
CA ALA A 96 14.47 4.37 -2.82
C ALA A 96 15.24 4.29 -1.49
N ARG A 97 15.90 3.16 -1.20
CA ARG A 97 16.71 2.97 0.03
C ARG A 97 17.90 3.93 0.15
N ARG A 98 18.28 4.63 -0.93
CA ARG A 98 19.37 5.63 -0.89
C ARG A 98 18.96 6.94 -0.19
N PHE A 99 17.66 7.18 -0.08
CA PHE A 99 17.09 8.41 0.48
C PHE A 99 16.91 8.29 2.00
N THR A 100 16.84 9.44 2.69
CA THR A 100 16.64 9.50 4.15
C THR A 100 15.32 10.22 4.51
N PRO A 101 14.13 9.60 4.30
CA PRO A 101 12.85 10.28 4.43
C PRO A 101 12.53 10.87 5.81
N ALA A 102 13.19 10.39 6.86
CA ALA A 102 12.99 10.89 8.22
C ALA A 102 13.34 12.38 8.38
N ALA A 103 14.25 12.90 7.56
CA ALA A 103 14.69 14.30 7.57
C ALA A 103 13.88 15.21 6.62
N TYR A 104 12.98 14.64 5.80
CA TYR A 104 12.25 15.40 4.80
C TYR A 104 11.03 16.13 5.37
N SER A 105 10.50 17.07 4.59
CA SER A 105 9.15 17.60 4.80
C SER A 105 8.08 16.51 4.98
N GLU A 106 7.03 16.83 5.75
CA GLU A 106 5.99 15.87 6.13
C GLU A 106 5.31 15.21 4.91
N ASP A 107 4.97 16.00 3.89
CA ASP A 107 4.38 15.53 2.63
C ASP A 107 5.27 14.49 1.93
N LEU A 108 6.56 14.81 1.75
CA LEU A 108 7.45 13.93 1.02
C LEU A 108 7.70 12.64 1.80
N ARG A 109 7.93 12.75 3.12
CA ARG A 109 8.06 11.61 4.01
C ARG A 109 6.83 10.70 3.96
N ARG A 110 5.62 11.27 3.93
CA ARG A 110 4.37 10.52 3.79
C ARG A 110 4.30 9.77 2.47
N GLN A 111 4.73 10.36 1.36
CA GLN A 111 4.74 9.67 0.05
C GLN A 111 5.71 8.48 0.04
N PHE A 112 6.91 8.64 0.61
CA PHE A 112 7.86 7.53 0.76
C PHE A 112 7.32 6.43 1.68
N TRP A 113 6.64 6.78 2.77
CA TRP A 113 5.98 5.81 3.63
C TRP A 113 4.86 5.05 2.89
N LEU A 114 4.00 5.74 2.14
CA LEU A 114 2.97 5.07 1.33
C LEU A 114 3.56 4.12 0.29
N MET A 115 4.75 4.43 -0.23
CA MET A 115 5.46 3.53 -1.14
C MET A 115 5.97 2.28 -0.44
N SER A 116 6.46 2.39 0.80
CA SER A 116 6.97 1.27 1.60
C SER A 116 5.89 0.32 2.11
N LEU A 117 4.61 0.74 2.07
CA LEU A 117 3.47 -0.14 2.34
C LEU A 117 3.30 -1.18 1.22
N ASP A 118 4.14 -2.21 1.25
CA ASP A 118 4.11 -3.34 0.34
C ASP A 118 4.34 -4.64 1.12
N GLY A 119 3.54 -5.67 0.86
CA GLY A 119 3.72 -7.02 1.43
C GLY A 119 4.40 -7.98 0.47
N THR A 120 4.86 -7.50 -0.69
CA THR A 120 5.46 -8.33 -1.75
C THR A 120 6.88 -8.73 -1.34
N PRO A 121 7.19 -10.03 -1.20
CA PRO A 121 8.55 -10.48 -0.96
C PRO A 121 9.50 -10.08 -2.09
N GLU A 122 10.74 -9.73 -1.76
CA GLU A 122 11.79 -9.47 -2.74
C GLU A 122 12.31 -10.75 -3.40
N ASP A 123 12.30 -11.88 -2.68
CA ASP A 123 12.72 -13.17 -3.23
C ASP A 123 11.73 -13.66 -4.29
N SER A 124 12.28 -14.09 -5.42
CA SER A 124 11.45 -14.49 -6.56
C SER A 124 10.69 -15.80 -6.34
N ASN A 125 11.20 -16.71 -5.50
CA ASN A 125 10.48 -17.94 -5.15
C ASN A 125 9.32 -17.63 -4.21
N ASP A 126 9.57 -16.81 -3.20
CA ASP A 126 8.54 -16.38 -2.25
C ASP A 126 7.43 -15.58 -2.94
N LEU A 127 7.79 -14.70 -3.88
CA LEU A 127 6.83 -14.02 -4.75
C LEU A 127 5.98 -15.00 -5.57
N ARG A 128 6.60 -15.99 -6.23
CA ARG A 128 5.88 -17.03 -6.99
C ARG A 128 4.97 -17.85 -6.09
N GLN A 129 5.43 -18.21 -4.89
CA GLN A 129 4.66 -18.95 -3.91
C GLN A 129 3.45 -18.13 -3.44
N MET A 130 3.65 -16.84 -3.14
CA MET A 130 2.61 -15.91 -2.74
C MET A 130 1.52 -15.82 -3.83
N SER A 131 1.91 -15.60 -5.09
CA SER A 131 0.96 -15.53 -6.22
C SER A 131 0.19 -16.84 -6.40
N LYS A 132 0.87 -17.98 -6.28
CA LYS A 132 0.21 -19.30 -6.34
C LYS A 132 -0.81 -19.47 -5.22
N LEU A 133 -0.46 -19.11 -3.99
CA LEU A 133 -1.35 -19.24 -2.84
C LEU A 133 -2.58 -18.35 -2.98
N THR A 134 -2.42 -17.11 -3.43
CA THR A 134 -3.54 -16.20 -3.72
C THR A 134 -4.51 -16.83 -4.72
N ASN A 135 -4.01 -17.30 -5.87
CA ASN A 135 -4.85 -17.93 -6.89
C ASN A 135 -5.52 -19.22 -6.38
N ASP A 136 -4.80 -20.06 -5.63
CA ASP A 136 -5.35 -21.28 -5.06
C ASP A 136 -6.50 -20.95 -4.06
N ILE A 137 -6.36 -19.90 -3.24
CA ILE A 137 -7.38 -19.44 -2.28
C ILE A 137 -8.62 -18.89 -3.02
N GLU A 138 -8.42 -18.04 -4.03
CA GLU A 138 -9.51 -17.49 -4.86
C GLU A 138 -10.27 -18.59 -5.61
N SER A 139 -9.56 -19.58 -6.14
CA SER A 139 -10.15 -20.74 -6.82
C SER A 139 -10.96 -21.61 -5.85
N LEU A 140 -10.43 -21.91 -4.66
CA LEU A 140 -11.15 -22.66 -3.63
C LEU A 140 -12.46 -21.96 -3.22
N TYR A 141 -12.43 -20.64 -3.10
CA TYR A 141 -13.62 -19.86 -2.74
C TYR A 141 -14.66 -19.86 -3.87
N SER A 142 -14.25 -19.58 -5.11
CA SER A 142 -15.16 -19.45 -6.26
C SER A 142 -15.75 -20.77 -6.76
N THR A 143 -15.03 -21.89 -6.56
CA THR A 143 -15.48 -23.22 -7.00
C THR A 143 -16.08 -24.08 -5.89
N GLY A 144 -16.01 -23.62 -4.63
CA GLY A 144 -16.53 -24.32 -3.47
C GLY A 144 -18.05 -24.52 -3.52
N LYS A 145 -18.50 -25.71 -3.09
CA LYS A 145 -19.92 -26.08 -3.06
C LYS A 145 -20.24 -26.83 -1.78
N ALA A 146 -21.41 -26.59 -1.20
CA ALA A 146 -21.97 -27.42 -0.15
C ALA A 146 -22.81 -28.53 -0.79
N CYS A 147 -22.49 -29.79 -0.50
CA CYS A 147 -23.22 -30.94 -1.05
C CYS A 147 -24.02 -31.65 0.06
N ARG A 148 -25.18 -32.21 -0.30
CA ARG A 148 -25.96 -33.14 0.52
C ARG A 148 -26.64 -34.19 -0.35
N GLU A 149 -26.95 -35.33 0.24
CA GLU A 149 -27.77 -36.35 -0.41
C GLU A 149 -29.26 -35.98 -0.32
N GLU A 150 -29.94 -35.99 -1.45
CA GLU A 150 -31.39 -35.83 -1.57
C GLU A 150 -31.94 -36.89 -2.52
N ASN A 151 -32.92 -37.69 -2.08
CA ASN A 151 -33.57 -38.72 -2.89
C ASN A 151 -32.57 -39.62 -3.68
N GLU A 152 -31.55 -40.12 -2.99
CA GLU A 152 -30.47 -40.97 -3.54
C GLU A 152 -29.53 -40.27 -4.56
N ASN A 153 -29.61 -38.95 -4.71
CA ASN A 153 -28.72 -38.15 -5.55
C ASN A 153 -27.92 -37.14 -4.72
N GLU A 154 -26.68 -36.87 -5.09
CA GLU A 154 -25.90 -35.78 -4.51
C GLU A 154 -26.31 -34.45 -5.17
N VAL A 155 -26.76 -33.51 -4.34
CA VAL A 155 -27.09 -32.14 -4.74
C VAL A 155 -26.03 -31.21 -4.17
N CYS A 156 -25.37 -30.44 -5.04
CA CYS A 156 -24.31 -29.51 -4.66
C CYS A 156 -24.66 -28.07 -5.01
N HIS A 157 -24.63 -27.20 -4.00
CA HIS A 157 -24.94 -25.79 -4.13
C HIS A 157 -23.65 -24.94 -4.07
N PRO A 158 -23.28 -24.21 -5.14
CA PRO A 158 -22.19 -23.24 -5.10
C PRO A 158 -22.55 -22.03 -4.22
N LEU A 159 -21.53 -21.27 -3.80
CA LEU A 159 -21.75 -20.06 -3.00
C LEU A 159 -22.71 -19.08 -3.67
N GLU A 160 -22.41 -18.74 -4.92
CA GLU A 160 -23.23 -17.86 -5.75
C GLU A 160 -23.78 -18.66 -6.96
N PRO A 161 -25.09 -18.56 -7.28
CA PRO A 161 -26.13 -17.81 -6.56
C PRO A 161 -26.83 -18.63 -5.45
N ASP A 162 -26.59 -19.94 -5.36
CA ASP A 162 -27.46 -20.86 -4.62
C ASP A 162 -27.42 -20.66 -3.11
N LEU A 163 -26.24 -20.78 -2.48
CA LEU A 163 -26.13 -20.62 -1.03
C LEU A 163 -26.42 -19.18 -0.61
N GLU A 164 -26.01 -18.20 -1.42
CA GLU A 164 -26.39 -16.79 -1.22
C GLU A 164 -27.92 -16.63 -1.15
N HIS A 165 -28.65 -17.26 -2.08
CA HIS A 165 -30.11 -17.24 -2.06
C HIS A 165 -30.67 -17.87 -0.79
N ILE A 166 -30.16 -19.04 -0.37
CA ILE A 166 -30.59 -19.72 0.85
C ILE A 166 -30.35 -18.82 2.08
N PHE A 167 -29.17 -18.23 2.22
CA PHE A 167 -28.87 -17.31 3.32
C PHE A 167 -29.77 -16.07 3.32
N ALA A 168 -30.18 -15.58 2.15
CA ALA A 168 -31.06 -14.42 2.03
C ALA A 168 -32.52 -14.74 2.39
N THR A 169 -33.06 -15.83 1.86
CA THR A 169 -34.51 -16.09 1.84
C THR A 169 -34.96 -17.12 2.87
N SER A 170 -34.14 -18.10 3.22
CA SER A 170 -34.54 -19.16 4.13
C SER A 170 -34.73 -18.66 5.56
N ARG A 171 -35.70 -19.25 6.24
CA ARG A 171 -35.96 -19.08 7.68
C ARG A 171 -35.92 -20.42 8.42
N ASP A 172 -35.59 -21.49 7.71
CA ASP A 172 -35.41 -22.81 8.29
C ASP A 172 -34.01 -22.89 8.92
N TYR A 173 -33.96 -23.22 10.21
CA TYR A 173 -32.70 -23.33 10.94
C TYR A 173 -31.80 -24.45 10.40
N ASP A 174 -32.37 -25.60 10.06
CA ASP A 174 -31.61 -26.76 9.61
C ASP A 174 -31.05 -26.54 8.21
N GLU A 175 -31.80 -25.88 7.33
CA GLU A 175 -31.33 -25.49 6.01
C GLU A 175 -30.18 -24.48 6.08
N LEU A 176 -30.32 -23.43 6.92
CA LEU A 176 -29.27 -22.44 7.13
C LEU A 176 -28.01 -23.05 7.77
N ARG A 177 -28.19 -23.94 8.74
CA ARG A 177 -27.09 -24.65 9.41
C ARG A 177 -26.35 -25.53 8.42
N TRP A 178 -27.06 -26.28 7.58
CA TRP A 178 -26.46 -27.11 6.54
C TRP A 178 -25.69 -26.25 5.52
N ALA A 179 -26.29 -25.16 5.03
CA ALA A 179 -25.63 -24.26 4.07
C ALA A 179 -24.34 -23.68 4.64
N TRP A 180 -24.38 -23.21 5.90
CA TRP A 180 -23.23 -22.60 6.56
C TRP A 180 -22.11 -23.60 6.84
N LEU A 181 -22.44 -24.75 7.46
CA LEU A 181 -21.44 -25.78 7.76
C LEU A 181 -20.91 -26.42 6.49
N GLY A 182 -21.78 -26.78 5.55
CA GLY A 182 -21.41 -27.45 4.32
C GLY A 182 -20.41 -26.65 3.49
N PHE A 183 -20.62 -25.32 3.34
CA PHE A 183 -19.67 -24.48 2.64
C PHE A 183 -18.35 -24.32 3.40
N ARG A 184 -18.44 -24.11 4.72
CA ARG A 184 -17.25 -23.94 5.58
C ARG A 184 -16.40 -25.22 5.62
N ASP A 185 -17.01 -26.39 5.60
CA ASP A 185 -16.33 -27.68 5.59
C ASP A 185 -15.76 -28.01 4.21
N ALA A 186 -16.42 -27.60 3.12
CA ALA A 186 -15.92 -27.78 1.76
C ALA A 186 -14.67 -26.92 1.47
N VAL A 187 -14.63 -25.68 1.95
CA VAL A 187 -13.58 -24.71 1.60
C VAL A 187 -12.54 -24.53 2.70
N GLY A 188 -13.00 -24.48 3.97
CA GLY A 188 -12.20 -24.08 5.13
C GLY A 188 -10.95 -24.94 5.37
N PRO A 189 -11.04 -26.28 5.41
CA PRO A 189 -9.88 -27.15 5.66
C PRO A 189 -8.74 -26.94 4.65
N ALA A 190 -9.06 -26.86 3.35
CA ALA A 190 -8.08 -26.65 2.30
C ALA A 190 -7.51 -25.22 2.28
N MET A 191 -8.29 -24.24 2.72
CA MET A 191 -7.90 -22.83 2.77
C MET A 191 -6.98 -22.50 3.95
N ARG A 192 -7.15 -23.18 5.09
CA ARG A 192 -6.45 -22.85 6.35
C ARG A 192 -4.93 -22.72 6.20
N GLU A 193 -4.26 -23.78 5.75
CA GLU A 193 -2.80 -23.80 5.64
C GLU A 193 -2.29 -22.86 4.54
N LYS A 194 -3.06 -22.72 3.46
CA LYS A 194 -2.73 -21.80 2.36
C LYS A 194 -2.76 -20.36 2.85
N PHE A 195 -3.78 -19.98 3.60
CA PHE A 195 -3.93 -18.64 4.15
C PHE A 195 -2.85 -18.33 5.19
N ALA A 196 -2.54 -19.27 6.08
CA ALA A 196 -1.45 -19.13 7.05
C ALA A 196 -0.12 -18.85 6.34
N ARG A 197 0.23 -19.66 5.34
CA ARG A 197 1.47 -19.46 4.57
C ARG A 197 1.46 -18.14 3.77
N LEU A 198 0.31 -17.75 3.22
CA LEU A 198 0.18 -16.45 2.54
C LEU A 198 0.47 -15.29 3.48
N VAL A 199 -0.05 -15.33 4.72
CA VAL A 199 0.19 -14.30 5.73
C VAL A 199 1.66 -14.24 6.15
N GLU A 200 2.33 -15.39 6.31
CA GLU A 200 3.78 -15.43 6.59
C GLU A 200 4.59 -14.73 5.49
N LEU A 201 4.31 -15.05 4.22
CA LEU A 201 5.00 -14.43 3.09
C LEU A 201 4.75 -12.93 3.03
N LYS A 202 3.50 -12.50 3.22
CA LYS A 202 3.15 -11.07 3.25
C LYS A 202 3.85 -10.33 4.39
N ASN A 203 3.94 -10.94 5.57
CA ASN A 203 4.66 -10.37 6.70
C ASN A 203 6.18 -10.29 6.46
N SER A 204 6.78 -11.30 5.83
CA SER A 204 8.19 -11.24 5.42
C SER A 204 8.43 -10.08 4.46
N GLY A 205 7.61 -9.96 3.42
CA GLY A 205 7.69 -8.84 2.48
C GLY A 205 7.55 -7.50 3.18
N ALA A 206 6.56 -7.33 4.07
CA ALA A 206 6.39 -6.10 4.83
C ALA A 206 7.65 -5.73 5.65
N GLN A 207 8.30 -6.71 6.28
CA GLN A 207 9.54 -6.49 7.03
C GLN A 207 10.72 -6.10 6.13
N GLU A 208 10.83 -6.70 4.96
CA GLU A 208 11.83 -6.31 3.95
C GLU A 208 11.67 -4.85 3.49
N HIS A 209 10.44 -4.32 3.55
CA HIS A 209 10.10 -2.94 3.19
C HIS A 209 10.04 -1.98 4.39
N GLY A 210 10.42 -2.43 5.59
CA GLY A 210 10.56 -1.58 6.78
C GLY A 210 9.32 -1.50 7.68
N GLU A 211 8.28 -2.28 7.40
CA GLU A 211 7.07 -2.38 8.21
C GLU A 211 7.16 -3.58 9.19
N LYS A 212 6.52 -3.48 10.36
CA LYS A 212 6.57 -4.57 11.35
C LYS A 212 5.81 -5.83 10.90
N LYS A 213 4.67 -5.62 10.25
CA LYS A 213 3.73 -6.64 9.73
C LYS A 213 2.98 -6.07 8.53
N TYR A 214 2.37 -6.96 7.74
CA TYR A 214 1.54 -6.57 6.61
C TYR A 214 0.17 -6.00 7.02
N THR A 215 -0.36 -6.44 8.16
CA THR A 215 -1.61 -5.90 8.70
C THR A 215 -1.34 -4.61 9.46
N PHE A 216 -2.17 -3.59 9.21
CA PHE A 216 -2.33 -2.49 10.16
C PHE A 216 -2.88 -3.12 11.45
N ASP A 217 -2.09 -3.11 12.53
CA ASP A 217 -2.62 -3.40 13.86
C ASP A 217 -3.66 -2.29 14.15
N GLU A 218 -4.95 -2.59 13.98
CA GLU A 218 -6.01 -1.80 14.61
C GLU A 218 -6.03 -2.16 16.09
N GLY A 219 -5.24 -1.45 16.90
CA GLY A 219 -5.38 -1.39 18.36
C GLY A 219 -4.69 -2.48 19.16
#